data_AF-A0A9Q1FYU4-F1
#
_entry.id   AF-A0A9Q1FYU4-F1
#
_cell.length_a   1.000
_cell.length_b   1.000
_cell.length_c   1.000
_cell.angle_alpha   90.00
_cell.angle_beta   90.00
_cell.angle_gamma   90.00
#
_symmetry.space_group_name_H-M   'P 1'
#
loop_
_entity.id
_entity.type
_entity.pdbx_description
1 polymer ?
#
loop_
_entity_poly.entity_id
_entity_poly.type
_entity_poly.pdbx_seq_one_letter_code
_entity_poly.pdbx_strand_id
1 'polypeptide(L)'
;MEKQKGTAVHSASYLNNLQEKMVERSAILFMGLKVKNLLTALDDLRKAGVFRNGVCAFYECCISYLQEWGETFPEVKVLSWTLLNSVPQWVECSLQYVTSKLRQSNIDEAQLFDETTSVKMYTTEKVAQWNTDGKPADERWAEMFAHFQTRGVPFKNIGLICQFAMCLPGTNAPVERIFFIMNNTWMDERNHMGLTTLKALLITRVNFYDSCAEFHESTRQTSILLNTSSQCNATS
;
A
#
# COMPACT_ATOMS: atom_id res chain seq x y z
N MET A 1 -5.62 17.75 -5.14
CA MET A 1 -6.69 16.73 -5.07
C MET A 1 -6.05 15.37 -4.84
N GLU A 2 -5.38 15.20 -3.70
CA GLU A 2 -4.49 14.06 -3.40
C GLU A 2 -4.75 13.59 -1.96
N LYS A 3 -6.03 13.45 -1.60
CA LYS A 3 -6.45 13.12 -0.24
C LYS A 3 -6.52 11.62 0.05
N GLN A 4 -6.23 10.75 -0.93
CA GLN A 4 -6.20 9.30 -0.69
C GLN A 4 -4.76 8.86 -0.41
N LYS A 5 -4.39 8.83 0.87
CA LYS A 5 -3.19 8.17 1.39
C LYS A 5 -3.31 6.63 1.31
N GLY A 6 -3.64 6.11 0.13
CA GLY A 6 -3.79 4.66 -0.09
C GLY A 6 -2.50 4.06 -0.62
N THR A 7 -1.96 3.06 0.08
CA THR A 7 -0.87 2.22 -0.42
C THR A 7 -1.42 1.11 -1.32
N ALA A 8 -0.57 0.44 -2.10
CA ALA A 8 -0.97 -0.73 -2.89
C ALA A 8 -1.64 -1.82 -2.03
N VAL A 9 -1.23 -1.94 -0.76
CA VAL A 9 -1.81 -2.86 0.21
C VAL A 9 -3.27 -2.52 0.54
N HIS A 10 -3.62 -1.22 0.62
CA HIS A 10 -5.01 -0.80 0.79
C HIS A 10 -5.84 -1.16 -0.44
N SER A 11 -5.36 -0.85 -1.64
CA SER A 11 -6.05 -1.20 -2.89
C SER A 11 -6.28 -2.71 -3.01
N ALA A 12 -5.28 -3.52 -2.68
CA ALA A 12 -5.38 -4.97 -2.65
C ALA A 12 -6.43 -5.45 -1.63
N SER A 13 -6.45 -4.85 -0.44
CA SER A 13 -7.43 -5.20 0.61
C SER A 13 -8.86 -4.89 0.18
N TYR A 14 -9.10 -3.72 -0.44
CA TYR A 14 -10.43 -3.35 -0.95
C TYR A 14 -10.91 -4.28 -2.06
N LEU A 15 -10.04 -4.62 -3.01
CA LEU A 15 -10.38 -5.54 -4.10
C LEU A 15 -10.74 -6.94 -3.57
N ASN A 16 -9.93 -7.48 -2.64
CA ASN A 16 -10.22 -8.77 -2.02
C ASN A 16 -11.57 -8.75 -1.28
N ASN A 17 -11.84 -7.72 -0.48
CA ASN A 17 -13.10 -7.61 0.26
C ASN A 17 -14.31 -7.50 -0.68
N LEU A 18 -14.17 -6.78 -1.80
CA LEU A 18 -15.20 -6.67 -2.82
C LEU A 18 -15.45 -8.03 -3.49
N GLN A 19 -14.38 -8.74 -3.86
CA GLN A 19 -14.48 -10.07 -4.45
C GLN A 19 -15.18 -11.06 -3.52
N GLU A 20 -14.78 -11.11 -2.25
CA GLU A 20 -15.42 -11.96 -1.22
C GLU A 20 -16.92 -11.66 -1.11
N LYS A 21 -17.30 -10.38 -1.05
CA LYS A 21 -18.71 -9.96 -1.03
C LYS A 21 -19.47 -10.38 -2.29
N MET A 22 -18.84 -10.34 -3.46
CA MET A 22 -19.48 -10.75 -4.71
C MET A 22 -19.67 -12.27 -4.76
N VAL A 23 -18.69 -13.05 -4.29
CA VAL A 23 -18.79 -14.51 -4.17
C VAL A 23 -19.90 -14.89 -3.20
N GLU A 24 -19.97 -14.27 -2.02
CA GLU A 24 -21.02 -14.52 -1.04
C GLU A 24 -22.41 -14.19 -1.59
N ARG A 25 -22.55 -13.03 -2.24
CA ARG A 25 -23.81 -12.62 -2.89
C ARG A 25 -24.20 -13.55 -4.02
N SER A 26 -23.25 -14.03 -4.82
CA SER A 26 -23.50 -14.98 -5.89
C SER A 26 -24.02 -16.31 -5.35
N ALA A 27 -23.39 -16.83 -4.28
CA ALA A 27 -23.75 -18.12 -3.67
C ALA A 27 -25.21 -18.19 -3.21
N ILE A 28 -25.77 -17.07 -2.75
CA ILE A 28 -27.18 -16.98 -2.32
C ILE A 28 -28.10 -16.36 -3.38
N LEU A 29 -27.58 -16.06 -4.57
CA LEU A 29 -28.23 -15.28 -5.61
C LEU A 29 -28.91 -14.02 -5.03
N PHE A 30 -28.12 -13.20 -4.36
CA PHE A 30 -28.60 -12.06 -3.60
C PHE A 30 -29.35 -11.09 -4.52
N MET A 31 -30.55 -10.72 -4.09
CA MET A 31 -31.39 -9.72 -4.74
C MET A 31 -32.08 -8.90 -3.66
N GLY A 32 -32.26 -7.60 -3.91
CA GLY A 32 -32.99 -6.73 -2.99
C GLY A 32 -34.43 -7.22 -2.78
N LEU A 33 -34.96 -7.02 -1.57
CA LEU A 33 -36.30 -7.50 -1.19
C LEU A 33 -37.40 -7.02 -2.16
N LYS A 34 -37.30 -5.77 -2.63
CA LYS A 34 -38.23 -5.23 -3.64
C LYS A 34 -38.24 -6.06 -4.93
N VAL A 35 -37.08 -6.47 -5.41
CA VAL A 35 -36.94 -7.31 -6.63
C VAL A 35 -37.51 -8.71 -6.38
N LYS A 36 -37.24 -9.28 -5.20
CA LYS A 36 -37.82 -10.58 -4.82
C LYS A 36 -39.35 -10.53 -4.79
N ASN A 37 -39.93 -9.48 -4.22
CA ASN A 37 -41.39 -9.29 -4.16
C ASN A 37 -42.01 -9.14 -5.57
N LEU A 38 -41.33 -8.42 -6.47
CA LEU A 38 -41.76 -8.30 -7.87
C LEU A 38 -41.68 -9.65 -8.60
N LEU A 39 -40.64 -10.44 -8.35
CA LEU A 39 -40.48 -11.78 -8.93
C LEU A 39 -41.53 -12.77 -8.42
N THR A 40 -41.97 -12.66 -7.17
CA THR A 40 -43.06 -13.50 -6.63
C THR A 40 -44.44 -13.07 -7.11
N ALA A 41 -44.62 -11.79 -7.47
CA ALA A 41 -45.86 -11.27 -8.04
C ALA A 41 -45.99 -11.52 -9.55
N LEU A 42 -44.93 -12.02 -10.19
CA LEU A 42 -44.92 -12.42 -11.59
C LEU A 42 -45.47 -13.85 -11.72
N ASP A 43 -46.61 -14.00 -12.40
CA ASP A 43 -47.18 -15.32 -12.74
C ASP A 43 -46.31 -16.11 -13.75
N ASP A 44 -45.46 -15.40 -14.51
CA ASP A 44 -44.60 -15.99 -15.52
C ASP A 44 -43.27 -16.48 -14.92
N LEU A 45 -43.28 -17.75 -14.48
CA LEU A 45 -42.10 -18.46 -13.96
C LEU A 45 -40.92 -18.48 -14.95
N ARG A 46 -41.18 -18.43 -16.27
CA ARG A 46 -40.08 -18.43 -17.27
C ARG A 46 -39.35 -17.11 -17.26
N LYS A 47 -40.06 -15.99 -17.24
CA LYS A 47 -39.45 -14.65 -17.12
C LYS A 47 -38.68 -14.48 -15.82
N ALA A 48 -39.21 -15.00 -14.71
CA ALA A 48 -38.51 -15.01 -13.44
C ALA A 48 -37.22 -15.84 -13.48
N GLY A 49 -37.24 -17.00 -14.16
CA GLY A 49 -36.05 -17.83 -14.40
C GLY A 49 -34.99 -17.14 -15.26
N VAL A 50 -35.39 -16.50 -16.37
CA VAL A 50 -34.47 -15.73 -17.24
C VAL A 50 -33.79 -14.60 -16.47
N PHE A 51 -34.54 -13.87 -15.64
CA PHE A 51 -33.98 -12.81 -14.80
C PHE A 51 -32.95 -13.37 -13.79
N ARG A 52 -33.28 -14.46 -13.10
CA ARG A 52 -32.36 -15.13 -12.15
C ARG A 52 -31.07 -15.57 -12.83
N ASN A 53 -31.15 -16.13 -14.04
CA ASN A 53 -29.98 -16.48 -14.84
C ASN A 53 -29.16 -15.24 -15.21
N GLY A 54 -29.81 -14.13 -15.56
CA GLY A 54 -29.14 -12.85 -15.80
C GLY A 54 -28.40 -12.31 -14.56
N VAL A 55 -28.99 -12.46 -13.37
CA VAL A 55 -28.32 -12.11 -12.10
C VAL A 55 -27.12 -13.03 -11.82
N CYS A 56 -27.24 -14.32 -12.11
CA CYS A 56 -26.13 -15.27 -11.98
C CYS A 56 -24.97 -14.88 -12.91
N ALA A 57 -25.26 -14.67 -14.20
CA ALA A 57 -24.28 -14.25 -15.20
C ALA A 57 -23.64 -12.90 -14.85
N PHE A 58 -24.40 -11.97 -14.27
CA PHE A 58 -23.87 -10.70 -13.78
C PHE A 58 -22.82 -10.92 -12.67
N TYR A 59 -23.12 -11.75 -11.67
CA TYR A 59 -22.16 -12.04 -10.59
C TYR A 59 -20.94 -12.79 -11.11
N GLU A 60 -21.12 -13.79 -11.97
CA GLU A 60 -20.02 -14.52 -12.62
C GLU A 60 -19.10 -13.57 -13.40
N CYS A 61 -19.68 -12.67 -14.19
CA CYS A 61 -18.93 -11.66 -14.93
C CYS A 61 -18.16 -10.72 -13.99
N CYS A 62 -18.80 -10.23 -12.92
CA CYS A 62 -18.14 -9.37 -11.94
C CYS A 62 -16.98 -10.09 -11.23
N ILE A 63 -17.16 -11.35 -10.84
CA ILE A 63 -16.14 -12.14 -10.18
C ILE A 63 -14.97 -12.42 -11.14
N SER A 64 -15.27 -12.82 -12.38
CA SER A 64 -14.25 -13.05 -13.42
C SER A 64 -13.44 -11.79 -13.68
N TYR A 65 -14.11 -10.65 -13.83
CA TYR A 65 -13.45 -9.36 -14.01
C TYR A 65 -12.55 -9.03 -12.81
N LEU A 66 -13.06 -9.14 -11.58
CA LEU A 66 -12.24 -8.87 -10.39
C LEU A 66 -11.07 -9.84 -10.23
N GLN A 67 -11.18 -11.08 -10.70
CA GLN A 67 -10.10 -12.06 -10.72
C GLN A 67 -9.01 -11.68 -11.72
N GLU A 68 -9.37 -11.34 -12.96
CA GLU A 68 -8.43 -10.88 -13.98
C GLU A 68 -7.66 -9.63 -13.53
N TRP A 69 -8.35 -8.67 -12.94
CA TRP A 69 -7.70 -7.47 -12.37
C TRP A 69 -6.95 -7.74 -11.07
N GLY A 70 -7.29 -8.84 -10.39
CA GLY A 70 -6.71 -9.29 -9.14
C GLY A 70 -5.43 -10.12 -9.31
N GLU A 71 -5.14 -10.66 -10.50
CA GLU A 71 -4.01 -11.58 -10.75
C GLU A 71 -2.65 -11.00 -10.36
N THR A 72 -2.48 -9.68 -10.40
CA THR A 72 -1.22 -9.00 -10.02
C THR A 72 -1.09 -8.71 -8.52
N PHE A 73 -2.13 -8.90 -7.72
CA PHE A 73 -2.18 -8.58 -6.29
C PHE A 73 -1.85 -9.69 -5.28
N PRO A 74 -1.72 -11.00 -5.61
CA PRO A 74 -1.40 -12.03 -4.60
C PRO A 74 -0.08 -11.73 -3.88
N GLU A 75 0.88 -11.19 -4.63
CA GLU A 75 2.19 -10.76 -4.14
C GLU A 75 2.10 -9.65 -3.08
N VAL A 76 1.12 -8.75 -3.18
CA VAL A 76 0.93 -7.65 -2.22
C VAL A 76 0.07 -8.09 -1.02
N LYS A 77 -0.75 -9.13 -1.19
CA LYS A 77 -1.63 -9.67 -0.13
C LYS A 77 -0.84 -10.13 1.09
N VAL A 78 0.37 -10.66 0.90
CA VAL A 78 1.23 -11.08 2.01
C VAL A 78 1.57 -9.92 2.95
N LEU A 79 1.56 -8.67 2.46
CA LEU A 79 1.82 -7.46 3.23
C LEU A 79 0.58 -6.87 3.92
N SER A 80 -0.59 -7.50 3.81
CA SER A 80 -1.87 -6.99 4.36
C SER A 80 -1.82 -6.72 5.87
N TRP A 81 -1.00 -7.46 6.62
CA TRP A 81 -0.81 -7.25 8.05
C TRP A 81 -0.20 -5.87 8.38
N THR A 82 0.48 -5.22 7.44
CA THR A 82 1.01 -3.86 7.61
C THR A 82 -0.08 -2.79 7.75
N LEU A 83 -1.34 -3.12 7.44
CA LEU A 83 -2.47 -2.23 7.71
C LEU A 83 -2.86 -2.21 9.20
N LEU A 84 -2.42 -3.20 9.99
CA LEU A 84 -2.74 -3.36 11.41
C LEU A 84 -4.24 -3.34 11.72
N ASN A 85 -5.09 -3.75 10.77
CA ASN A 85 -6.54 -3.88 10.95
C ASN A 85 -6.91 -5.06 11.87
N SER A 86 -6.00 -6.03 11.98
CA SER A 86 -6.07 -7.20 12.85
C SER A 86 -4.70 -7.45 13.47
N VAL A 87 -4.67 -8.26 14.52
CA VAL A 87 -3.41 -8.67 15.16
C VAL A 87 -2.55 -9.45 14.15
N PRO A 88 -1.31 -8.99 13.85
CA PRO A 88 -0.44 -9.68 12.92
C PRO A 88 0.03 -11.03 13.49
N GLN A 89 0.18 -12.02 12.61
CA GLN A 89 0.84 -13.29 12.91
C GLN A 89 2.27 -13.27 12.37
N TRP A 90 2.95 -14.41 12.45
CA TRP A 90 4.26 -14.58 11.86
C TRP A 90 4.28 -14.20 10.37
N VAL A 91 5.28 -13.42 9.96
CA VAL A 91 5.32 -12.69 8.67
C VAL A 91 6.24 -13.33 7.63
N GLU A 92 6.42 -14.65 7.69
CA GLU A 92 7.33 -15.42 6.81
C GLU A 92 7.14 -15.11 5.32
N CYS A 93 5.88 -15.17 4.84
CA CYS A 93 5.56 -14.91 3.43
C CYS A 93 5.94 -13.48 3.01
N SER A 94 5.85 -12.51 3.93
CA SER A 94 6.31 -11.14 3.66
C SER A 94 7.81 -11.03 3.61
N LEU A 95 8.52 -11.72 4.51
CA LEU A 95 9.98 -11.77 4.49
C LEU A 95 10.49 -12.35 3.16
N GLN A 96 9.94 -13.49 2.74
CA GLN A 96 10.28 -14.11 1.45
C GLN A 96 10.00 -13.17 0.28
N TYR A 97 8.83 -12.53 0.28
CA TYR A 97 8.44 -11.58 -0.77
C TYR A 97 9.38 -10.37 -0.83
N VAL A 98 9.62 -9.69 0.30
CA VAL A 98 10.49 -8.51 0.37
C VAL A 98 11.92 -8.86 -0.04
N THR A 99 12.46 -9.99 0.44
CA THR A 99 13.81 -10.45 0.09
C THR A 99 13.93 -10.81 -1.39
N SER A 100 12.86 -11.32 -2.01
CA SER A 100 12.85 -11.58 -3.46
C SER A 100 12.93 -10.31 -4.31
N LYS A 101 12.39 -9.19 -3.81
CA LYS A 101 12.35 -7.90 -4.52
C LYS A 101 13.55 -7.00 -4.17
N LEU A 102 14.02 -7.03 -2.92
CA LEU A 102 15.16 -6.26 -2.43
C LEU A 102 16.44 -7.08 -2.54
N ARG A 103 17.25 -6.80 -3.56
CA ARG A 103 18.53 -7.50 -3.83
C ARG A 103 19.59 -7.36 -2.72
N GLN A 104 19.36 -6.56 -1.67
CA GLN A 104 20.31 -6.23 -0.60
C GLN A 104 19.67 -6.12 0.79
N SER A 105 18.55 -6.77 1.06
CA SER A 105 17.94 -6.75 2.38
C SER A 105 18.63 -7.73 3.33
N ASN A 106 19.45 -7.22 4.25
CA ASN A 106 20.01 -8.01 5.36
C ASN A 106 19.00 -8.00 6.53
N ILE A 107 17.87 -8.70 6.35
CA ILE A 107 16.88 -8.89 7.40
C ILE A 107 17.28 -10.12 8.22
N ASP A 108 17.42 -9.94 9.52
CA ASP A 108 17.67 -11.04 10.45
C ASP A 108 16.32 -11.69 10.82
N GLU A 109 16.14 -12.96 10.46
CA GLU A 109 14.88 -13.69 10.68
C GLU A 109 14.57 -13.92 12.15
N ALA A 110 15.58 -14.22 12.97
CA ALA A 110 15.40 -14.46 14.40
C ALA A 110 14.98 -13.17 15.11
N GLN A 111 15.68 -12.07 14.82
CA GLN A 111 15.28 -10.76 15.34
C GLN A 111 13.90 -10.35 14.81
N LEU A 112 13.59 -10.60 13.53
CA LEU A 112 12.27 -10.30 12.98
C LEU A 112 11.16 -11.05 13.71
N PHE A 113 11.39 -12.29 14.14
CA PHE A 113 10.43 -13.06 14.93
C PHE A 113 10.16 -12.40 16.29
N ASP A 114 11.20 -11.97 16.99
CA ASP A 114 11.09 -11.27 18.27
C ASP A 114 10.38 -9.90 18.11
N GLU A 115 10.72 -9.16 17.05
CA GLU A 115 10.08 -7.90 16.69
C GLU A 115 8.59 -8.11 16.35
N THR A 116 8.26 -9.16 15.60
CA THR A 116 6.87 -9.52 15.25
C THR A 116 6.07 -9.88 16.50
N THR A 117 6.68 -10.58 17.45
CA THR A 117 6.07 -10.90 18.74
C THR A 117 5.78 -9.63 19.54
N SER A 118 6.72 -8.68 19.54
CA SER A 118 6.55 -7.37 20.19
C SER A 118 5.40 -6.58 19.57
N VAL A 119 5.32 -6.53 18.23
CA VAL A 119 4.21 -5.91 17.51
C VAL A 119 2.88 -6.59 17.83
N LYS A 120 2.85 -7.93 17.87
CA LYS A 120 1.65 -8.71 18.20
C LYS A 120 1.12 -8.36 19.59
N MET A 121 1.99 -8.27 20.59
CA MET A 121 1.59 -7.87 21.96
C MET A 121 0.96 -6.48 21.97
N TYR A 122 1.65 -5.49 21.40
CA TYR A 122 1.17 -4.10 21.39
C TYR A 122 -0.15 -3.95 20.61
N THR A 123 -0.24 -4.62 19.46
CA THR A 123 -1.43 -4.57 18.60
C THR A 123 -2.64 -5.23 19.27
N THR A 124 -2.44 -6.28 20.07
CA THR A 124 -3.54 -6.96 20.77
C THR A 124 -4.29 -6.02 21.71
N GLU A 125 -3.59 -5.11 22.38
CA GLU A 125 -4.20 -4.13 23.29
C GLU A 125 -4.86 -2.95 22.55
N LYS A 126 -4.31 -2.56 21.40
CA LYS A 126 -4.65 -1.29 20.71
C LYS A 126 -5.57 -1.42 19.50
N VAL A 127 -5.64 -2.59 18.87
CA VAL A 127 -6.31 -2.77 17.56
C VAL A 127 -7.80 -2.40 17.60
N ALA A 128 -8.51 -2.74 18.68
CA ALA A 128 -9.92 -2.42 18.83
C ALA A 128 -10.16 -0.90 18.90
N GLN A 129 -9.30 -0.19 19.64
CA GLN A 129 -9.32 1.26 19.73
C GLN A 129 -9.03 1.89 18.37
N TRP A 130 -7.93 1.50 17.71
CA TRP A 130 -7.55 2.07 16.41
C TRP A 130 -8.61 1.87 15.33
N ASN A 131 -9.28 0.71 15.33
CA ASN A 131 -10.37 0.43 14.40
C ASN A 131 -11.61 1.28 14.70
N THR A 132 -11.90 1.55 15.97
CA THR A 132 -13.01 2.44 16.37
C THR A 132 -12.73 3.88 16.00
N ASP A 133 -11.50 4.34 16.22
CA ASP A 133 -11.06 5.71 15.95
C ASP A 133 -10.81 5.95 14.45
N GLY A 134 -10.83 4.91 13.61
CA GLY A 134 -10.54 5.01 12.18
C GLY A 134 -9.09 5.45 11.90
N LYS A 135 -8.17 5.15 12.81
CA LYS A 135 -6.77 5.60 12.72
C LYS A 135 -6.08 4.98 11.50
N PRO A 136 -5.41 5.76 10.64
CA PRO A 136 -4.75 5.22 9.45
C PRO A 136 -3.47 4.46 9.79
N ALA A 137 -3.04 3.56 8.89
CA ALA A 137 -1.94 2.64 9.16
C ALA A 137 -0.60 3.35 9.46
N ASP A 138 -0.29 4.43 8.73
CA ASP A 138 0.90 5.27 8.96
C ASP A 138 0.97 5.79 10.40
N GLU A 139 -0.15 6.30 10.92
CA GLU A 139 -0.22 6.80 12.29
C GLU A 139 -0.19 5.68 13.35
N ARG A 140 -0.72 4.49 13.05
CA ARG A 140 -0.63 3.32 13.96
C ARG A 140 0.83 2.89 14.13
N TRP A 141 1.57 2.77 13.03
CA TRP A 141 2.99 2.44 13.05
C TRP A 141 3.82 3.53 13.71
N ALA A 142 3.53 4.81 13.45
CA ALA A 142 4.22 5.92 14.11
C ALA A 142 4.03 5.91 15.64
N GLU A 143 2.81 5.68 16.13
CA GLU A 143 2.54 5.54 17.57
C GLU A 143 3.33 4.38 18.18
N MET A 144 3.31 3.21 17.52
CA MET A 144 3.97 2.01 18.02
C MET A 144 5.50 2.12 17.99
N PHE A 145 6.09 2.66 16.92
CA PHE A 145 7.54 2.85 16.83
C PHE A 145 8.04 3.89 17.82
N ALA A 146 7.28 4.96 18.08
CA ALA A 146 7.61 5.90 19.15
C ALA A 146 7.60 5.21 20.53
N HIS A 147 6.63 4.32 20.77
CA HIS A 147 6.57 3.53 21.99
C HIS A 147 7.77 2.57 22.13
N PHE A 148 8.12 1.86 21.06
CA PHE A 148 9.26 0.94 21.03
C PHE A 148 10.59 1.65 21.23
N GLN A 149 10.76 2.81 20.59
CA GLN A 149 11.94 3.65 20.77
C GLN A 149 12.10 4.10 22.22
N THR A 150 11.00 4.50 22.87
CA THR A 150 11.02 4.93 24.29
C THR A 150 11.37 3.78 25.23
N ARG A 151 11.00 2.54 24.88
CA ARG A 151 11.23 1.34 25.71
C ARG A 151 12.48 0.54 25.32
N GLY A 152 13.24 0.99 24.31
CA GLY A 152 14.40 0.25 23.81
C GLY A 152 14.05 -1.10 23.16
N VAL A 153 12.82 -1.27 22.69
CA VAL A 153 12.40 -2.46 21.95
C VAL A 153 12.94 -2.36 20.52
N PRO A 154 13.63 -3.37 19.97
CA PRO A 154 14.09 -3.36 18.59
C PRO A 154 12.91 -3.41 17.62
N PHE A 155 13.04 -2.77 16.46
CA PHE A 155 12.03 -2.77 15.39
C PHE A 155 12.64 -2.56 14.00
N LYS A 156 13.93 -2.85 13.86
CA LYS A 156 14.70 -2.53 12.65
C LYS A 156 14.20 -3.35 11.45
N ASN A 157 14.02 -4.65 11.65
CA ASN A 157 13.69 -5.60 10.59
C ASN A 157 12.23 -5.42 10.13
N ILE A 158 11.31 -5.31 11.07
CA ILE A 158 9.89 -5.10 10.81
C ILE A 158 9.65 -3.71 10.22
N GLY A 159 10.41 -2.70 10.67
CA GLY A 159 10.40 -1.35 10.12
C GLY A 159 10.75 -1.33 8.64
N LEU A 160 11.72 -2.13 8.20
CA LEU A 160 12.11 -2.23 6.80
C LEU A 160 10.99 -2.82 5.93
N ILE A 161 10.30 -3.87 6.41
CA ILE A 161 9.15 -4.45 5.70
C ILE A 161 7.99 -3.44 5.63
N CYS A 162 7.74 -2.71 6.72
CA CYS A 162 6.70 -1.68 6.76
C CYS A 162 7.00 -0.53 5.77
N GLN A 163 8.24 -0.05 5.74
CA GLN A 163 8.68 0.96 4.78
C GLN A 163 8.48 0.48 3.34
N PHE A 164 8.93 -0.74 3.03
CA PHE A 164 8.72 -1.34 1.71
C PHE A 164 7.25 -1.36 1.32
N ALA A 165 6.36 -1.83 2.21
CA ALA A 165 4.94 -1.92 1.95
C ALA A 165 4.27 -0.54 1.76
N MET A 166 4.68 0.46 2.55
CA MET A 166 4.10 1.80 2.49
C MET A 166 4.58 2.64 1.30
N CYS A 167 5.78 2.36 0.78
CA CYS A 167 6.30 3.02 -0.41
C CYS A 167 5.63 2.55 -1.71
N LEU A 168 4.82 1.49 -1.70
CA LEU A 168 4.09 1.04 -2.88
C LEU A 168 2.86 1.92 -3.12
N PRO A 169 2.82 2.68 -4.23
CA PRO A 169 1.71 3.58 -4.51
C PRO A 169 0.43 2.77 -4.79
N GLY A 170 -0.70 3.20 -4.20
CA GLY A 170 -1.99 2.54 -4.39
C GLY A 170 -2.69 2.84 -5.72
N THR A 171 -2.17 3.79 -6.49
CA THR A 171 -2.72 4.22 -7.78
C THR A 171 -1.59 4.58 -8.75
N ASN A 172 -1.91 4.69 -10.04
CA ASN A 172 -0.97 5.19 -11.04
C ASN A 172 -0.81 6.72 -11.02
N ALA A 173 -1.57 7.45 -10.20
CA ALA A 173 -1.55 8.92 -10.19
C ALA A 173 -0.14 9.52 -9.93
N PRO A 174 0.71 8.98 -9.02
CA PRO A 174 2.08 9.47 -8.86
C PRO A 174 2.92 9.27 -10.13
N VAL A 175 2.73 8.14 -10.82
CA VAL A 175 3.43 7.81 -12.07
C VAL A 175 2.95 8.72 -13.21
N GLU A 176 1.65 8.91 -13.34
CA GLU A 176 1.05 9.84 -14.32
C GLU A 176 1.54 11.28 -14.10
N ARG A 177 1.68 11.72 -12.84
CA ARG A 177 2.26 13.02 -12.52
C ARG A 177 3.71 13.13 -13.00
N ILE A 178 4.52 12.10 -12.78
CA ILE A 178 5.91 12.07 -13.28
C ILE A 178 5.91 12.17 -14.81
N PHE A 179 5.08 11.40 -15.50
CA PHE A 179 4.96 11.47 -16.96
C PHE A 179 4.48 12.83 -17.45
N PHE A 180 3.52 13.45 -16.77
CA PHE A 180 3.04 14.78 -17.08
C PHE A 180 4.15 15.83 -16.94
N ILE A 181 4.87 15.84 -15.81
CA ILE A 181 6.00 16.77 -15.58
C ILE A 181 7.11 16.51 -16.60
N MET A 182 7.40 15.25 -16.89
CA MET A 182 8.40 14.87 -17.89
C MET A 182 8.02 15.39 -19.26
N ASN A 183 6.78 15.17 -19.71
CA ASN A 183 6.31 15.65 -21.00
C ASN A 183 6.35 17.18 -21.06
N ASN A 184 5.89 17.90 -20.04
CA ASN A 184 5.95 19.36 -20.03
C ASN A 184 7.40 19.88 -20.08
N THR A 185 8.28 19.29 -19.28
CA THR A 185 9.70 19.69 -19.19
C THR A 185 10.50 19.32 -20.44
N TRP A 186 10.09 18.26 -21.14
CA TRP A 186 10.72 17.79 -22.36
C TRP A 186 10.17 18.46 -23.63
N MET A 187 8.91 18.92 -23.60
CA MET A 187 8.20 19.44 -24.78
C MET A 187 8.15 20.97 -24.89
N ASP A 188 8.31 21.72 -23.79
CA ASP A 188 8.02 23.16 -23.86
C ASP A 188 8.98 23.93 -24.76
N GLU A 189 10.30 23.70 -24.73
CA GLU A 189 11.22 24.48 -25.58
C GLU A 189 12.51 23.72 -25.90
N ARG A 190 12.55 22.99 -27.04
CA ARG A 190 13.74 22.74 -27.89
C ARG A 190 15.05 22.24 -27.23
N ASN A 191 15.02 21.70 -26.02
CA ASN A 191 16.20 21.21 -25.30
C ASN A 191 16.10 19.70 -25.14
N HIS A 192 16.77 18.94 -26.01
CA HIS A 192 17.01 17.51 -25.79
C HIS A 192 17.99 17.33 -24.62
N MET A 193 17.52 17.54 -23.40
CA MET A 193 18.30 17.26 -22.20
C MET A 193 18.73 15.78 -22.21
N GLY A 194 19.91 15.47 -21.71
CA GLY A 194 20.30 14.07 -21.53
C GLY A 194 19.32 13.37 -20.60
N LEU A 195 19.05 12.07 -20.84
CA LEU A 195 18.17 11.26 -20.00
C LEU A 195 18.59 11.28 -18.53
N THR A 196 19.90 11.37 -18.26
CA THR A 196 20.48 11.50 -16.91
C THR A 196 20.07 12.81 -16.24
N THR A 197 20.19 13.93 -16.95
CA THR A 197 19.78 15.26 -16.48
C THR A 197 18.27 15.33 -16.25
N LEU A 198 17.47 14.78 -17.17
CA LEU A 198 16.02 14.72 -17.03
C LEU A 198 15.61 13.91 -15.79
N LYS A 199 16.22 12.73 -15.58
CA LYS A 199 15.99 11.91 -14.39
C LYS A 199 16.34 12.65 -13.10
N ALA A 200 17.52 13.28 -13.05
CA ALA A 200 17.93 14.05 -11.88
C ALA A 200 16.94 15.19 -11.58
N LEU A 201 16.54 15.94 -12.60
CA LEU A 201 15.58 17.04 -12.47
C LEU A 201 14.21 16.55 -11.99
N LEU A 202 13.70 15.44 -12.54
CA LEU A 202 12.44 14.84 -12.12
C LEU A 202 12.49 14.37 -10.67
N ILE A 203 13.57 13.70 -10.26
CA ILE A 203 13.77 13.26 -8.87
C ILE A 203 13.74 14.47 -7.94
N THR A 204 14.47 15.53 -8.28
CA THR A 204 14.49 16.74 -7.44
C THR A 204 13.11 17.38 -7.36
N ARG A 205 12.43 17.58 -8.50
CA ARG A 205 11.14 18.29 -8.55
C ARG A 205 9.98 17.54 -7.90
N VAL A 206 10.01 16.21 -7.92
CA VAL A 206 8.92 15.36 -7.41
C VAL A 206 9.08 15.08 -5.91
N ASN A 207 10.32 15.02 -5.41
CA ASN A 207 10.58 14.69 -4.00
C ASN A 207 10.80 15.92 -3.11
N PHE A 208 11.18 17.07 -3.68
CA PHE A 208 11.37 18.30 -2.93
C PHE A 208 10.34 19.35 -3.35
N TYR A 209 9.54 19.80 -2.39
CA TYR A 209 8.52 20.83 -2.58
C TYR A 209 9.02 22.23 -2.21
N ASP A 210 10.24 22.30 -1.68
CA ASP A 210 10.89 23.52 -1.24
C ASP A 210 11.24 24.43 -2.42
N SER A 211 11.25 25.73 -2.19
CA SER A 211 11.83 26.66 -3.15
C SER A 211 13.32 26.36 -3.35
N CYS A 212 13.90 26.77 -4.48
CA CYS A 212 15.34 26.54 -4.73
C CYS A 212 16.24 27.14 -3.63
N ALA A 213 15.80 28.21 -2.97
CA ALA A 213 16.51 28.82 -1.85
C ALA A 213 16.49 27.92 -0.60
N GLU A 214 15.31 27.43 -0.22
CA GLU A 214 15.12 26.53 0.93
C GLU A 214 15.79 25.17 0.70
N PHE A 215 15.73 24.64 -0.52
CA PHE A 215 16.42 23.41 -0.92
C PHE A 215 17.95 23.57 -0.83
N HIS A 216 18.48 24.71 -1.31
CA HIS A 216 19.91 25.02 -1.21
C HIS A 216 20.38 25.16 0.25
N GLU A 217 19.55 25.72 1.12
CA GLU A 217 19.85 25.85 2.54
C GLU A 217 19.80 24.49 3.27
N SER A 218 18.80 23.65 2.97
CA SER A 218 18.68 22.28 3.51
C SER A 218 19.82 21.36 3.05
N THR A 219 20.26 21.48 1.81
CA THR A 219 21.42 20.71 1.29
C THR A 219 22.74 21.19 1.91
N ARG A 220 22.90 22.50 2.17
CA ARG A 220 24.03 23.02 2.95
C ARG A 220 24.08 22.46 4.37
N GLN A 221 22.96 22.41 5.08
CA GLN A 221 22.89 21.83 6.43
C GLN A 221 23.21 20.32 6.42
N THR A 222 22.75 19.58 5.40
CA THR A 222 23.02 18.15 5.25
C THR A 222 24.48 17.86 4.86
N SER A 223 25.14 18.75 4.10
CA SER A 223 26.56 18.61 3.73
C SER A 223 27.52 18.67 4.92
N ILE A 224 27.13 19.32 6.01
CA ILE A 224 27.90 19.34 7.27
C ILE A 224 27.88 17.95 7.95
N LEU A 225 26.79 17.19 7.77
CA LEU A 225 26.65 15.80 8.25
C LEU A 225 27.34 14.78 7.33
N LEU A 226 27.39 15.03 6.02
CA LEU A 226 28.14 14.19 5.08
C LEU A 226 29.66 14.40 5.22
N ASN A 227 30.12 15.62 5.50
CA ASN A 227 31.55 15.89 5.69
C ASN A 227 32.13 15.35 7.00
N THR A 228 31.30 15.10 8.02
CA THR A 228 31.72 14.52 9.30
C THR A 228 31.87 13.00 9.24
N SER A 229 31.21 12.30 8.30
CA SER A 229 31.46 10.87 8.06
C SER A 229 32.67 10.61 7.16
N SER A 230 33.08 11.57 6.32
CA SER A 230 34.33 11.51 5.55
C SER A 230 35.59 11.86 6.34
N GLN A 231 35.48 12.49 7.53
CA GLN A 231 36.63 12.76 8.40
C GLN A 231 36.93 11.63 9.40
N CYS A 232 36.04 10.67 9.62
CA CYS A 232 36.30 9.50 10.47
C CYS A 232 37.01 8.33 9.75
N ASN A 233 37.15 8.36 8.43
CA ASN A 233 37.89 7.34 7.65
C ASN A 233 39.29 7.79 7.20
N ALA A 234 39.82 8.86 7.80
CA ALA A 234 41.14 9.37 7.48
C ALA A 234 41.97 9.70 8.73
N THR A 235 42.00 8.82 9.73
CA THR A 235 43.14 8.69 10.65
C THR A 235 43.07 7.40 11.46
N SER A 236 44.10 6.57 11.28
CA SER A 236 44.53 5.37 12.05
C SER A 236 44.09 4.01 11.49
#